data_AF-A0A838JLD8-F1
#
_entry.id   AF-A0A838JLD8-F1
#
_cell.length_a   1.000
_cell.length_b   1.000
_cell.length_c   1.000
_cell.angle_alpha   90.00
_cell.angle_beta   90.00
_cell.angle_gamma   90.00
#
_symmetry.space_group_name_H-M   'P 1'
#
loop_
_entity.id
_entity.type
_entity.pdbx_description
1 polymer ?
#
loop_
_entity_poly.entity_id
_entity_poly.type
_entity_poly.pdbx_seq_one_letter_code
_entity_poly.pdbx_strand_id
1 'polypeptide(L)' 'MKERKTAQVITKITQPDREWLDRECERQGICTSAFLRMAIRREREAQNQRRD' A
#
# COMPACT_ATOMS: atom_id res chain seq x y z
N MET A 1 0.59 16.34 23.78
CA MET A 1 1.19 15.83 22.53
C MET A 1 0.62 14.43 22.28
N LYS A 2 -0.12 14.18 21.19
CA LYS A 2 -0.58 12.81 20.85
C LYS A 2 0.55 12.09 20.13
N GLU A 3 1.07 11.02 20.72
CA GLU A 3 2.09 10.18 20.08
C GLU A 3 1.53 9.51 18.83
N ARG A 4 2.25 9.62 17.70
CA ARG A 4 1.92 8.86 16.49
C ARG A 4 2.45 7.45 16.66
N LYS A 5 1.56 6.49 16.97
CA LYS A 5 1.90 5.06 16.91
C LYS A 5 2.26 4.69 15.47
N THR A 6 3.52 4.35 15.26
CA THR A 6 4.01 3.87 13.97
C THR A 6 4.06 2.35 14.03
N ALA A 7 3.21 1.67 13.26
CA ALA A 7 3.26 0.22 13.09
C ALA A 7 4.14 -0.10 11.87
N GLN A 8 5.08 -1.03 12.02
CA GLN A 8 5.85 -1.57 10.91
C GLN A 8 5.11 -2.77 10.31
N VAL A 9 5.06 -2.83 8.98
CA VAL A 9 4.48 -3.96 8.24
C VAL A 9 5.61 -4.60 7.46
N ILE A 10 5.85 -5.89 7.73
CA ILE A 10 6.78 -6.71 6.95
C ILE A 10 5.95 -7.50 5.94
N THR A 11 6.24 -7.32 4.66
CA THR A 11 5.58 -8.07 3.58
C THR A 11 6.62 -8.71 2.68
N LYS A 12 6.36 -9.95 2.25
CA LYS A 12 7.17 -10.63 1.23
C LYS A 12 6.50 -10.41 -0.12
N ILE A 13 7.25 -9.85 -1.06
CA ILE A 13 6.81 -9.60 -2.43
C ILE A 13 7.67 -10.48 -3.31
N THR A 14 7.05 -11.28 -4.20
CA THR A 14 7.82 -12.11 -5.13
C THR A 14 8.56 -11.22 -6.13
N GLN A 15 9.64 -11.72 -6.74
CA GLN A 15 10.39 -10.96 -7.74
C GLN A 15 9.52 -10.41 -8.89
N PRO A 16 8.67 -11.20 -9.58
CA PRO A 16 7.85 -10.67 -10.67
C PRO A 16 6.84 -9.61 -10.18
N ASP A 17 6.26 -9.79 -9.00
CA ASP A 17 5.38 -8.78 -8.40
C ASP A 17 6.15 -7.50 -8.05
N ARG A 18 7.43 -7.62 -7.71
CA ARG A 18 8.29 -6.49 -7.36
C ARG A 18 8.61 -5.64 -8.58
N GLU A 19 8.95 -6.26 -9.71
CA GLU A 19 9.21 -5.53 -10.96
C GLU A 19 7.98 -4.76 -11.45
N TRP A 20 6.81 -5.41 -11.38
CA TRP A 20 5.55 -4.74 -11.67
C TRP A 20 5.30 -3.55 -10.73
N LEU A 21 5.49 -3.76 -9.43
CA LEU A 21 5.28 -2.75 -8.41
C LEU A 21 6.21 -1.55 -8.58
N ASP A 22 7.48 -1.79 -8.88
CA ASP A 22 8.49 -0.76 -9.08
C ASP A 22 8.15 0.08 -10.33
N ARG A 23 7.79 -0.55 -11.45
CA ARG A 23 7.33 0.15 -12.66
C ARG A 23 6.07 1.00 -12.39
N GLU A 24 5.13 0.48 -11.61
CA GLU A 24 3.91 1.20 -11.27
C GLU A 24 4.19 2.40 -10.35
N CYS A 25 5.12 2.24 -9.41
CA CYS A 25 5.62 3.31 -8.54
C CYS A 25 6.32 4.41 -9.36
N GLU A 26 7.18 4.03 -10.32
CA GLU A 26 7.85 4.96 -11.23
C GLU A 26 6.83 5.74 -12.09
N ARG A 27 5.84 5.04 -12.65
CA ARG A 27 4.78 5.67 -13.45
C ARG A 27 4.01 6.74 -12.68
N GLN A 28 3.77 6.50 -11.39
CA GLN A 28 3.05 7.43 -10.52
C GLN A 28 3.98 8.44 -9.81
N GLY A 29 5.30 8.28 -9.92
CA GLY A 29 6.27 9.11 -9.23
C GLY A 29 6.22 8.99 -7.69
N ILE A 30 5.81 7.83 -7.17
CA ILE A 30 5.68 7.60 -5.72
C ILE A 30 6.55 6.43 -5.25
N CYS A 31 6.87 6.40 -3.96
CA CYS A 31 7.60 5.29 -3.38
C CYS A 31 6.70 4.08 -3.11
N THR A 32 7.29 2.89 -3.07
CA THR A 32 6.60 1.62 -2.81
C THR A 32 5.74 1.65 -1.54
N SER A 33 6.24 2.27 -0.47
CA SER A 33 5.50 2.36 0.79
C SER A 33 4.25 3.25 0.69
N ALA A 34 4.30 4.32 -0.11
CA ALA A 34 3.14 5.16 -0.39
C ALA A 34 2.12 4.39 -1.24
N PHE A 35 2.56 3.70 -2.28
CA PHE A 35 1.70 2.87 -3.12
C PHE A 35 0.95 1.82 -2.29
N LEU A 36 1.68 1.04 -1.46
CA LEU A 36 1.08 0.00 -0.62
C LEU A 36 0.08 0.56 0.38
N ARG A 37 0.38 1.72 1.00
CA ARG A 37 -0.57 2.39 1.91
C ARG A 37 -1.86 2.81 1.19
N MET A 38 -1.75 3.34 -0.04
CA MET A 38 -2.92 3.69 -0.83
C MET A 38 -3.74 2.45 -1.21
N ALA A 39 -3.07 1.37 -1.63
CA ALA A 39 -3.73 0.12 -2.02
C ALA A 39 -4.50 -0.49 -0.84
N ILE A 40 -3.86 -0.60 0.33
CA ILE A 40 -4.51 -1.08 1.56
C ILE A 40 -5.72 -0.22 1.92
N ARG A 41 -5.61 1.10 1.80
CA ARG A 41 -6.73 2.01 2.08
C ARG A 41 -7.90 1.77 1.12
N ARG A 42 -7.63 1.70 -0.19
CA ARG A 42 -8.66 1.47 -1.21
C ARG A 42 -9.37 0.14 -1.02
N GLU A 43 -8.63 -0.93 -0.72
CA GLU A 43 -9.21 -2.24 -0.44
C GLU A 43 -10.14 -2.19 0.78
N ARG A 44 -9.72 -1.49 1.85
CA ARG A 44 -10.55 -1.32 3.05
C ARG A 44 -11.82 -0.52 2.77
N GLU A 45 -11.74 0.54 1.97
CA GLU A 45 -12.89 1.34 1.55
C GLU A 45 -13.87 0.48 0.73
N ALA A 46 -13.37 -0.32 -0.22
CA ALA A 46 -14.19 -1.23 -1.02
C ALA A 46 -14.86 -2.32 -0.18
N GLN A 47 -14.18 -2.86 0.84
CA GLN A 47 -14.77 -3.83 1.75
C GLN A 47 -15.86 -3.22 2.63
N ASN A 48 -15.69 -1.98 3.09
CA ASN A 48 -16.71 -1.28 3.85
C ASN A 48 -17.96 -1.02 3.00
N GLN A 49 -17.81 -0.66 1.72
CA GLN A 49 -18.94 -0.44 0.81
C GLN A 49 -19.75 -1.70 0.50
N ARG A 50 -19.16 -2.90 0.60
CA ARG A 50 -19.87 -4.18 0.43
C ARG A 50 -20.62 -4.63 1.69
N ARG A 51 -20.38 -3.96 2.82
CA ARG A 51 -21.00 -4.26 4.11
C ARG A 51 -22.22 -3.38 4.41
N ASP A 52 -22.34 -2.26 3.70
CA ASP A 52 -23.55 -1.42 3.62
C ASP A 52 -24.52 -2.03 2.60
#